data_AF-A0A7J6S441-F1
#
_entry.id   AF-A0A7J6S441-F1
#
_cell.length_a   1.000
_cell.length_b   1.000
_cell.length_c   1.000
_cell.angle_alpha   90.00
_cell.angle_beta   90.00
_cell.angle_gamma   90.00
#
_symmetry.space_group_name_H-M   'P 1'
#
loop_
_entity.id
_entity.type
_entity.pdbx_description
1 polymer ?
#
loop_
_entity_poly.entity_id
_entity_poly.type
_entity_poly.pdbx_seq_one_letter_code
_entity_poly.pdbx_strand_id
1 'polypeptide(L)'
;MQSHYAQSLLRSVPYQPNLLNTVMFLVKSSQQVAVLVVNYKGRPWMQGYLENRALFLSAFLCGAGLFILASGIIPPLNHFLELMVLPDDLRNRVLGMLLASTVGIFILDRIILAVFAPKVFYASTIKPLLSTKPKDFIPLFKTMLYVSGGLFIVPIVLSSPLLMIGAFWAYRKYKAMREQKEQEQLMKIDAQRAKQDDTSKSSNKSTLE
;
A
#
# COMPACT_ATOMS: atom_id res chain seq x y z
N MET A 1 17.12 15.40 52.50
CA MET A 1 16.56 16.46 51.64
C MET A 1 16.87 16.31 50.14
N GLN A 2 17.91 15.58 49.70
CA GLN A 2 18.21 15.39 48.26
C GLN A 2 17.42 14.26 47.57
N SER A 3 16.80 13.33 48.31
CA SER A 3 16.02 12.22 47.74
C SER A 3 14.69 12.64 47.11
N HIS A 4 14.05 13.71 47.60
CA HIS A 4 12.78 14.21 47.06
C HIS A 4 12.94 14.91 45.69
N TYR A 5 14.12 15.49 45.39
CA TYR A 5 14.40 16.13 44.10
C TYR A 5 14.76 15.14 42.99
N ALA A 6 15.40 14.02 43.35
CA ALA A 6 15.67 12.93 42.41
C ALA A 6 14.37 12.31 41.88
N GLN A 7 13.33 12.24 42.73
CA GLN A 7 12.03 11.69 42.39
C GLN A 7 11.16 12.64 41.56
N SER A 8 11.41 13.95 41.60
CA SER A 8 10.78 14.94 40.71
C SER A 8 11.45 15.04 39.34
N LEU A 9 12.77 14.80 39.26
CA LEU A 9 13.50 14.72 37.97
C LEU A 9 13.22 13.44 37.19
N LEU A 10 12.84 12.36 37.88
CA LEU A 10 12.39 11.09 37.31
C LEU A 10 10.87 10.95 37.25
N ARG A 11 10.10 12.02 37.53
CA ARG A 11 8.64 11.99 37.43
C ARG A 11 8.24 12.08 35.97
N SER A 12 8.28 10.96 35.26
CA SER A 12 7.46 10.79 34.07
C SER A 12 6.01 10.94 34.52
N VAL A 13 5.41 12.11 34.25
CA VAL A 13 3.97 12.29 34.41
C VAL A 13 3.33 11.16 33.59
N PRO A 14 2.41 10.36 34.18
CA PRO A 14 1.79 9.26 33.46
C PRO A 14 1.08 9.82 32.22
N TYR A 15 1.23 9.14 31.09
CA TYR A 15 0.61 9.58 29.85
C TYR A 15 -0.92 9.65 30.03
N GLN A 16 -1.49 10.81 29.76
CA GLN A 16 -2.93 11.00 29.70
C GLN A 16 -3.33 11.45 28.30
N PRO A 17 -4.26 10.73 27.65
CA PRO A 17 -4.73 11.09 26.32
C PRO A 17 -5.41 12.45 26.37
N ASN A 18 -5.00 13.35 25.50
CA ASN A 18 -5.56 14.70 25.41
C ASN A 18 -5.72 15.13 23.93
N LEU A 19 -6.50 16.19 23.72
CA LEU A 19 -6.78 16.72 22.39
C LEU A 19 -5.50 17.16 21.66
N LEU A 20 -4.55 17.78 22.37
CA LEU A 20 -3.32 18.29 21.77
C LEU A 20 -2.43 17.16 21.24
N ASN A 21 -2.24 16.09 22.01
CA ASN A 21 -1.49 14.90 21.63
C ASN A 21 -2.11 14.24 20.41
N THR A 22 -3.45 14.15 20.39
CA THR A 22 -4.19 13.58 19.27
C THR A 22 -3.98 14.40 18.00
N VAL A 23 -4.15 15.72 18.06
CA VAL A 23 -3.96 16.60 16.90
C VAL A 23 -2.50 16.57 16.43
N MET A 24 -1.53 16.63 17.35
CA MET A 24 -0.11 16.57 17.03
C MET A 24 0.27 15.25 16.36
N PHE A 25 -0.26 14.14 16.84
CA PHE A 25 -0.08 12.83 16.22
C PHE A 25 -0.62 12.85 14.78
N LEU A 26 -1.87 13.27 14.57
CA LEU A 26 -2.49 13.32 13.25
C LEU A 26 -1.69 14.20 12.26
N VAL A 27 -1.28 15.39 12.70
CA VAL A 27 -0.50 16.34 11.87
C VAL A 27 0.87 15.77 11.53
N LYS A 28 1.62 15.25 12.52
CA LYS A 28 2.95 14.68 12.28
C LYS A 28 2.90 13.47 11.35
N SER A 29 1.95 12.57 11.57
CA SER A 29 1.79 11.39 10.72
C SER A 29 1.37 11.78 9.29
N SER A 30 0.48 12.76 9.13
CA SER A 30 0.11 13.26 7.80
C SER A 30 1.28 13.91 7.07
N GLN A 31 2.09 14.71 7.78
CA GLN A 31 3.30 15.30 7.21
C GLN A 31 4.30 14.22 6.80
N GLN A 32 4.49 13.17 7.60
CA GLN A 32 5.38 12.07 7.25
C GLN A 32 4.94 11.37 5.96
N VAL A 33 3.63 11.13 5.79
CA VAL A 33 3.08 10.59 4.53
C VAL A 33 3.31 11.58 3.38
N ALA A 34 3.04 12.87 3.57
CA ALA A 34 3.25 13.88 2.53
C ALA A 34 4.71 13.91 2.06
N VAL A 35 5.66 13.91 2.99
CA VAL A 35 7.10 13.87 2.72
C VAL A 35 7.50 12.62 1.94
N LEU A 36 6.99 11.44 2.34
CA LEU A 36 7.21 10.20 1.60
C LEU A 36 6.77 10.32 0.13
N VAL A 37 5.60 10.92 -0.10
CA VAL A 37 5.04 11.08 -1.45
C VAL A 37 5.86 12.05 -2.29
N VAL A 38 6.21 13.23 -1.77
CA VAL A 38 6.96 14.23 -2.56
C VAL A 38 8.41 13.86 -2.81
N ASN A 39 9.03 13.09 -1.90
CA ASN A 39 10.40 12.61 -2.10
C ASN A 39 10.50 11.50 -3.16
N TYR A 40 9.38 10.87 -3.52
CA TYR A 40 9.36 9.89 -4.61
C TYR A 40 9.20 10.57 -5.98
N LYS A 41 10.31 10.83 -6.65
CA LYS A 41 10.32 11.53 -7.96
C LYS A 41 9.91 10.68 -9.17
N GLY A 42 9.97 9.35 -9.06
CA GLY A 42 9.53 8.41 -10.10
C GLY A 42 10.27 8.59 -11.44
N ARG A 43 9.52 8.75 -12.53
CA ARG A 43 10.04 8.87 -13.91
C ARG A 43 10.90 10.13 -14.08
N PRO A 44 11.91 10.14 -14.97
CA PRO A 44 12.26 9.09 -15.95
C PRO A 44 13.12 7.93 -15.42
N TRP A 45 13.69 8.02 -14.21
CA TRP A 45 14.67 7.03 -13.73
C TRP A 45 14.08 5.89 -12.89
N MET A 46 12.88 6.08 -12.34
CA MET A 46 12.16 5.07 -11.57
C MET A 46 10.73 4.89 -12.07
N GLN A 47 10.08 3.83 -11.59
CA GLN A 47 8.67 3.55 -11.84
C GLN A 47 7.79 4.71 -11.35
N GLY A 48 6.66 4.92 -12.03
CA GLY A 48 5.67 5.91 -11.60
C GLY A 48 5.04 5.56 -10.26
N TYR A 49 4.43 6.56 -9.61
CA TYR A 49 3.76 6.37 -8.32
C TYR A 49 2.63 5.31 -8.38
N LEU A 50 1.89 5.25 -9.49
CA LEU A 50 0.83 4.25 -9.72
C LEU A 50 1.36 2.87 -10.16
N GLU A 51 2.58 2.82 -10.68
CA GLU A 51 3.22 1.57 -11.13
C GLU A 51 3.84 0.81 -9.95
N ASN A 52 4.40 1.56 -8.99
CA ASN A 52 4.90 1.01 -7.74
C ASN A 52 3.76 0.74 -6.75
N ARG A 53 3.18 -0.46 -6.85
CA ARG A 53 2.02 -0.88 -6.06
C ARG A 53 2.26 -0.82 -4.55
N ALA A 54 3.47 -1.18 -4.10
CA ALA A 54 3.79 -1.22 -2.68
C ALA A 54 3.80 0.19 -2.07
N LEU A 55 4.44 1.15 -2.75
CA LEU A 55 4.49 2.54 -2.31
C LEU A 55 3.11 3.21 -2.37
N PHE A 56 2.36 2.99 -3.46
CA PHE A 56 1.02 3.54 -3.57
C PHE A 56 0.11 3.03 -2.45
N LEU A 57 0.11 1.71 -2.22
CA LEU A 57 -0.75 1.08 -1.23
C LEU A 57 -0.40 1.54 0.18
N SER A 58 0.88 1.63 0.54
CA SER A 58 1.30 2.06 1.87
C SER A 58 0.94 3.52 2.13
N ALA A 59 1.25 4.42 1.20
CA ALA A 59 0.94 5.83 1.35
C ALA A 59 -0.59 6.10 1.34
N PHE A 60 -1.34 5.38 0.49
CA PHE A 60 -2.80 5.49 0.50
C PHE A 60 -3.40 4.94 1.80
N LEU A 61 -2.96 3.78 2.28
CA LEU A 61 -3.46 3.18 3.51
C LEU A 61 -3.16 4.07 4.71
N CYS A 62 -1.95 4.63 4.80
CA CYS A 62 -1.60 5.59 5.85
C CYS A 62 -2.44 6.87 5.74
N GLY A 63 -2.58 7.46 4.54
CA GLY A 63 -3.40 8.64 4.32
C GLY A 63 -4.87 8.40 4.69
N ALA A 64 -5.50 7.36 4.15
CA ALA A 64 -6.88 6.99 4.43
C ALA A 64 -7.08 6.64 5.91
N GLY A 65 -6.14 5.92 6.53
CA GLY A 65 -6.15 5.61 7.95
C GLY A 65 -6.16 6.87 8.81
N LEU A 66 -5.36 7.88 8.47
CA LEU A 66 -5.36 9.17 9.17
C LEU A 66 -6.70 9.91 9.03
N PHE A 67 -7.33 9.86 7.85
CA PHE A 67 -8.67 10.42 7.67
C PHE A 67 -9.73 9.70 8.52
N ILE A 68 -9.65 8.37 8.61
CA ILE A 68 -10.56 7.56 9.44
C ILE A 68 -10.36 7.87 10.93
N LEU A 69 -9.10 7.94 11.38
CA LEU A 69 -8.73 8.28 12.76
C LEU A 69 -9.20 9.69 13.14
N ALA A 70 -8.94 10.67 12.27
CA ALA A 70 -9.37 12.05 12.46
C ALA A 70 -10.90 12.18 12.44
N SER A 71 -11.60 11.40 11.62
CA SER A 71 -13.07 11.41 11.54
C SER A 71 -13.74 10.75 12.75
N GLY A 72 -13.02 9.89 13.49
CA GLY A 72 -13.56 9.21 14.68
C GLY A 72 -14.60 8.12 14.37
N ILE A 73 -14.68 7.64 13.12
CA ILE A 73 -15.68 6.66 12.67
C ILE A 73 -15.51 5.30 13.36
N ILE A 74 -14.28 4.96 13.75
CA ILE A 74 -13.93 3.67 14.37
C ILE A 74 -13.40 3.91 15.79
N PRO A 75 -14.27 4.03 16.81
CA PRO A 75 -13.87 4.27 18.20
C PRO A 75 -12.88 3.25 18.78
N PRO A 76 -12.98 1.93 18.47
CA PRO A 76 -12.00 0.96 18.95
C PRO A 76 -10.56 1.25 18.49
N LEU A 77 -10.40 1.76 17.28
CA LEU A 77 -9.08 2.08 16.73
C LEU A 77 -8.49 3.34 17.39
N ASN A 78 -9.33 4.33 17.66
CA ASN A 78 -8.91 5.53 18.39
C ASN A 78 -8.53 5.20 19.84
N HIS A 79 -9.26 4.29 20.50
CA HIS A 79 -8.90 3.84 21.85
C HIS A 79 -7.57 3.07 21.86
N PHE A 80 -7.35 2.18 20.88
CA PHE A 80 -6.09 1.42 20.75
C PHE A 80 -4.86 2.32 20.58
N LEU A 81 -5.01 3.46 19.90
CA LEU A 81 -3.95 4.46 19.72
C LEU A 81 -3.95 5.54 20.83
N GLU A 82 -4.80 5.39 21.85
CA GLU A 82 -4.98 6.36 22.93
C GLU A 82 -5.26 7.80 22.42
N LEU A 83 -6.05 7.90 21.36
CA LEU A 83 -6.47 9.14 20.74
C LEU A 83 -7.83 9.58 21.29
N MET A 84 -7.93 10.85 21.66
CA MET A 84 -9.17 11.45 22.11
C MET A 84 -10.05 11.79 20.90
N VAL A 85 -11.35 11.50 20.96
CA VAL A 85 -12.28 11.88 19.89
C VAL A 85 -12.38 13.41 19.82
N LEU A 86 -12.16 13.97 18.63
CA LEU A 86 -12.23 15.41 18.43
C LEU A 86 -13.70 15.87 18.45
N PRO A 87 -14.01 17.02 19.08
CA PRO A 87 -15.31 17.66 18.94
C PRO A 87 -15.52 18.12 17.49
N ASP A 88 -16.78 18.15 17.02
CA ASP A 88 -17.11 18.33 15.60
C ASP A 88 -16.48 19.60 14.98
N ASP A 89 -16.48 20.72 15.72
CA ASP A 89 -15.88 21.99 15.27
C ASP A 89 -14.37 21.88 15.03
N LEU A 90 -13.67 21.17 15.93
CA LEU A 90 -12.22 20.98 15.83
C LEU A 90 -11.90 19.94 14.76
N ARG A 91 -12.73 18.89 14.64
CA ARG A 91 -12.55 17.80 13.68
C ARG A 91 -12.47 18.32 12.25
N ASN A 92 -13.44 19.15 11.84
CA ASN A 92 -13.48 19.69 10.48
C ASN A 92 -12.29 20.64 10.21
N ARG A 93 -11.87 21.42 11.21
CA ARG A 93 -10.69 22.29 11.09
C ARG A 93 -9.41 21.48 10.92
N VAL A 94 -9.24 20.41 11.71
CA VAL A 94 -8.07 19.54 11.64
C VAL A 94 -8.05 18.77 10.31
N LEU A 95 -9.18 18.21 9.88
CA LEU A 95 -9.29 17.56 8.57
C LEU A 95 -8.95 18.51 7.41
N GLY A 96 -9.48 19.74 7.45
CA GLY A 96 -9.16 20.78 6.48
C GLY A 96 -7.67 21.14 6.49
N MET A 97 -7.08 21.30 7.68
CA MET A 97 -5.66 21.59 7.84
C MET A 97 -4.77 20.46 7.30
N LEU A 98 -5.10 19.19 7.58
CA LEU A 98 -4.37 18.01 7.09
C LEU A 98 -4.40 17.91 5.55
N LEU A 99 -5.57 18.16 4.95
CA LEU A 99 -5.72 18.22 3.50
C LEU A 99 -4.91 19.38 2.92
N ALA A 100 -5.06 20.57 3.49
CA ALA A 100 -4.36 21.77 3.04
C ALA A 100 -2.84 21.63 3.13
N SER A 101 -2.31 21.04 4.21
CA SER A 101 -0.87 20.82 4.37
C SER A 101 -0.35 19.77 3.38
N THR A 102 -1.08 18.68 3.18
CA THR A 102 -0.68 17.60 2.27
C THR A 102 -0.67 18.09 0.82
N VAL A 103 -1.74 18.76 0.40
CA VAL A 103 -1.87 19.33 -0.95
C VAL A 103 -0.90 20.48 -1.14
N GLY A 104 -0.73 21.34 -0.14
CA GLY A 104 0.18 22.49 -0.19
C GLY A 104 1.63 22.08 -0.43
N ILE A 105 2.13 21.08 0.32
CA ILE A 105 3.50 20.55 0.12
C ILE A 105 3.64 19.94 -1.27
N PHE A 106 2.64 19.21 -1.75
CA PHE A 106 2.66 18.62 -3.08
C PHE A 106 2.70 19.69 -4.18
N ILE A 107 1.84 20.71 -4.11
CA ILE A 107 1.82 21.81 -5.07
C ILE A 107 3.15 22.56 -5.06
N LEU A 108 3.66 22.90 -3.87
CA LEU A 108 4.91 23.61 -3.71
C LEU A 108 6.08 22.82 -4.31
N ASP A 109 6.14 21.50 -4.09
CA ASP A 109 7.14 20.64 -4.72
C ASP A 109 7.07 20.69 -6.26
N ARG A 110 5.85 20.67 -6.83
CA ARG A 110 5.67 20.79 -8.29
C ARG A 110 6.07 22.15 -8.82
N ILE A 111 5.80 23.23 -8.09
CA ILE A 111 6.22 24.59 -8.47
C ILE A 111 7.74 24.69 -8.47
N ILE A 112 8.41 24.22 -7.41
CA ILE A 112 9.88 24.22 -7.33
C ILE A 112 10.48 23.41 -8.49
N LEU A 113 9.95 22.21 -8.75
CA LEU A 113 10.42 21.40 -9.88
C LEU A 113 10.19 22.08 -11.23
N ALA A 114 9.06 22.79 -11.40
CA ALA A 114 8.76 23.51 -12.63
C ALA A 114 9.70 24.70 -12.84
N VAL A 115 10.03 25.45 -11.79
CA VAL A 115 10.92 26.61 -11.84
C VAL A 115 12.37 26.21 -12.08
N PHE A 116 12.89 25.24 -11.30
CA PHE A 116 14.32 24.91 -11.33
C PHE A 116 14.67 23.81 -12.35
N ALA A 117 13.75 22.91 -12.70
CA ALA A 117 14.02 21.77 -13.57
C ALA A 117 12.86 21.49 -14.56
N PRO A 118 12.51 22.44 -15.45
CA PRO A 118 11.34 22.34 -16.32
C PRO A 118 11.36 21.11 -17.24
N LYS A 119 12.54 20.70 -17.74
CA LYS A 119 12.70 19.49 -18.57
C LYS A 119 12.36 18.21 -17.80
N VAL A 120 12.73 18.14 -16.52
CA VAL A 120 12.45 16.98 -15.64
C VAL A 120 10.97 16.98 -15.26
N PHE A 121 10.40 18.15 -14.95
CA PHE A 121 8.98 18.30 -14.64
C PHE A 121 8.08 17.80 -15.78
N TYR A 122 8.40 18.14 -17.03
CA TYR A 122 7.62 17.69 -18.19
C TYR A 122 7.63 16.16 -18.33
N ALA A 123 8.80 15.53 -18.18
CA ALA A 123 8.96 14.08 -18.28
C ALA A 123 8.36 13.30 -17.10
N SER A 124 8.47 13.85 -15.89
CA SER A 124 8.05 13.21 -14.63
C SER A 124 6.56 13.41 -14.34
N THR A 125 6.00 14.59 -14.64
CA THR A 125 4.65 14.98 -14.19
C THR A 125 3.68 15.14 -15.36
N ILE A 126 4.02 15.93 -16.38
CA ILE A 126 3.08 16.25 -17.47
C ILE A 126 2.84 15.06 -18.41
N LYS A 127 3.91 14.40 -18.88
CA LYS A 127 3.80 13.27 -19.82
C LYS A 127 2.97 12.10 -19.26
N PRO A 128 3.14 11.69 -17.99
CA PRO A 128 2.27 10.68 -17.39
C PRO A 128 0.85 11.19 -17.23
N LEU A 129 0.62 12.43 -16.78
CA LEU A 129 -0.73 12.97 -16.60
C LEU A 129 -1.54 12.96 -17.90
N LEU A 130 -0.91 13.30 -19.03
CA LEU A 130 -1.53 13.23 -20.36
C LEU A 130 -1.79 11.78 -20.84
N SER A 131 -1.02 10.81 -20.35
CA SER A 131 -1.01 9.43 -20.86
C SER A 131 -1.71 8.43 -19.94
N THR A 132 -2.00 8.80 -18.68
CA THR A 132 -2.56 7.88 -17.68
C THR A 132 -4.03 7.64 -18.00
N LYS A 133 -4.39 6.38 -18.25
CA LYS A 133 -5.79 6.00 -18.51
C LYS A 133 -6.41 5.49 -17.20
N PRO A 134 -7.72 5.66 -16.99
CA PRO A 134 -8.39 5.17 -15.78
C PRO A 134 -8.29 3.64 -15.61
N LYS A 135 -7.98 2.90 -16.68
CA LYS A 135 -7.76 1.44 -16.63
C LYS A 135 -6.51 1.05 -15.86
N ASP A 136 -5.54 1.96 -15.69
CA ASP A 136 -4.30 1.69 -14.97
C ASP A 136 -4.53 1.56 -13.44
N PHE A 137 -5.67 2.02 -12.94
CA PHE A 137 -6.08 1.89 -11.55
C PHE A 137 -6.73 0.53 -11.21
N ILE A 138 -7.21 -0.22 -12.20
CA ILE A 138 -7.85 -1.54 -12.00
C ILE A 138 -6.94 -2.54 -11.27
N PRO A 139 -5.67 -2.77 -11.71
CA PRO A 139 -4.79 -3.68 -10.99
C PRO A 139 -4.48 -3.19 -9.57
N LEU A 140 -4.48 -1.87 -9.35
CA LEU A 140 -4.24 -1.22 -8.07
C LEU A 140 -5.36 -1.54 -7.06
N PHE A 141 -6.61 -1.35 -7.49
CA PHE A 141 -7.78 -1.71 -6.69
C PHE A 141 -7.86 -3.20 -6.39
N LYS A 142 -7.50 -4.06 -7.36
CA LYS A 142 -7.41 -5.51 -7.11
C LYS A 142 -6.42 -5.83 -5.99
N THR A 143 -5.22 -5.24 -6.02
CA THR A 143 -4.24 -5.44 -4.93
C THR A 143 -4.71 -4.88 -3.60
N MET A 144 -5.37 -3.72 -3.58
CA MET A 144 -6.00 -3.20 -2.36
C MET A 144 -7.00 -4.19 -1.79
N LEU A 145 -7.88 -4.75 -2.63
CA LEU A 145 -8.90 -5.69 -2.22
C LEU A 145 -8.30 -7.00 -1.69
N TYR A 146 -7.24 -7.51 -2.32
CA TYR A 146 -6.53 -8.70 -1.83
C TYR A 146 -5.87 -8.46 -0.48
N VAL A 147 -5.21 -7.30 -0.30
CA VAL A 147 -4.52 -6.97 0.95
C VAL A 147 -5.51 -6.66 2.07
N SER A 148 -6.57 -5.90 1.79
CA SER A 148 -7.64 -5.68 2.77
C SER A 148 -8.32 -6.99 3.14
N GLY A 149 -8.65 -7.83 2.14
CA GLY A 149 -9.19 -9.16 2.36
C GLY A 149 -8.27 -10.00 3.25
N GLY A 150 -6.97 -10.03 2.98
CA GLY A 150 -5.99 -10.71 3.83
C GLY A 150 -5.95 -10.18 5.26
N LEU A 151 -5.97 -8.85 5.45
CA LEU A 151 -5.92 -8.21 6.77
C LEU A 151 -7.12 -8.58 7.65
N PHE A 152 -8.32 -8.76 7.08
CA PHE A 152 -9.51 -9.15 7.85
C PHE A 152 -9.67 -10.67 7.97
N ILE A 153 -9.37 -11.42 6.92
CA ILE A 153 -9.57 -12.88 6.90
C ILE A 153 -8.53 -13.58 7.77
N VAL A 154 -7.27 -13.15 7.75
CA VAL A 154 -6.20 -13.83 8.49
C VAL A 154 -6.44 -13.83 10.01
N PRO A 155 -6.79 -12.72 10.67
CA PRO A 155 -7.12 -12.72 12.10
C PRO A 155 -8.32 -13.60 12.43
N ILE A 156 -9.36 -13.63 11.59
CA ILE A 156 -10.55 -14.47 11.79
C ILE A 156 -10.17 -15.95 11.77
N VAL A 157 -9.36 -16.36 10.78
CA VAL A 157 -8.88 -17.74 10.66
C VAL A 157 -7.95 -18.10 11.82
N LEU A 158 -7.11 -17.17 12.28
CA LEU A 158 -6.21 -17.38 13.41
C LEU A 158 -6.93 -17.47 14.76
N SER A 159 -8.08 -16.80 14.89
CA SER A 159 -8.88 -16.76 16.13
C SER A 159 -9.55 -18.10 16.47
N SER A 160 -9.67 -19.02 15.50
CA SER A 160 -10.36 -20.29 15.66
C SER A 160 -9.50 -21.47 15.21
N PRO A 161 -9.09 -22.38 16.13
CA PRO A 161 -8.28 -23.55 15.78
C PRO A 161 -8.89 -24.43 14.69
N LEU A 162 -10.22 -24.54 14.67
CA LEU A 162 -10.96 -25.32 13.67
C LEU A 162 -10.82 -24.75 12.25
N LEU A 163 -10.89 -23.41 12.13
CA LEU A 163 -10.72 -22.72 10.84
C LEU A 163 -9.28 -22.83 10.35
N MET A 164 -8.31 -22.82 11.26
CA MET A 164 -6.91 -23.01 10.92
C MET A 164 -6.63 -24.43 10.39
N ILE A 165 -7.21 -25.47 11.00
CA ILE A 165 -7.11 -26.86 10.51
C ILE A 165 -7.81 -26.99 9.14
N GLY A 166 -9.00 -26.42 8.99
CA GLY A 166 -9.72 -26.38 7.71
C GLY A 166 -8.92 -25.67 6.61
N ALA A 167 -8.31 -24.54 6.93
CA ALA A 167 -7.44 -23.79 6.02
C ALA A 167 -6.17 -24.58 5.66
N PHE A 168 -5.56 -25.30 6.63
CA PHE A 168 -4.40 -26.16 6.38
C PHE A 168 -4.74 -27.33 5.45
N TRP A 169 -5.89 -27.98 5.67
CA TRP A 169 -6.37 -29.06 4.80
C TRP A 169 -6.69 -28.55 3.38
N ALA A 170 -7.38 -27.42 3.28
CA ALA A 170 -7.67 -26.76 2.00
C ALA A 170 -6.38 -26.34 1.26
N TYR A 171 -5.39 -25.81 1.98
CA TYR A 171 -4.07 -25.46 1.45
C TYR A 171 -3.35 -26.69 0.90
N ARG A 172 -3.33 -27.79 1.66
CA ARG A 172 -2.73 -29.06 1.21
C ARG A 172 -3.42 -29.60 -0.04
N LYS A 173 -4.74 -29.52 -0.10
CA LYS A 173 -5.53 -29.93 -1.29
C LYS A 173 -5.24 -29.02 -2.49
N TYR A 174 -5.20 -27.70 -2.28
CA TYR A 174 -4.87 -26.73 -3.33
C TYR A 174 -3.48 -26.96 -3.92
N LYS A 175 -2.48 -27.22 -3.06
CA LYS A 175 -1.11 -27.52 -3.48
C LYS A 175 -1.05 -28.76 -4.40
N ALA A 176 -1.70 -29.85 -4.02
CA ALA A 176 -1.73 -31.08 -4.81
C ALA A 176 -2.41 -30.88 -6.19
N MET A 177 -3.51 -30.12 -6.25
CA MET A 177 -4.18 -29.80 -7.52
C MET A 177 -3.31 -28.95 -8.44
N ARG A 178 -2.46 -28.08 -7.88
CA ARG A 178 -1.61 -27.19 -8.65
C ARG A 178 -0.44 -27.96 -9.29
N GLU A 179 0.17 -28.87 -8.54
CA GLU A 179 1.20 -29.79 -9.04
C GLU A 179 0.66 -30.67 -10.18
N GLN A 180 -0.58 -31.16 -10.06
CA GLN A 180 -1.25 -31.91 -11.14
C GLN A 180 -1.46 -31.08 -12.40
N LYS A 181 -1.90 -29.81 -12.28
CA LYS A 181 -2.07 -28.91 -13.43
C LYS A 181 -0.74 -28.60 -14.12
N GLU A 182 0.33 -28.41 -13.35
CA GLU A 182 1.67 -28.17 -13.90
C GLU A 182 2.18 -29.40 -14.65
N GLN A 183 1.98 -30.61 -14.12
CA GLN A 183 2.32 -31.85 -14.82
C GLN A 183 1.49 -32.07 -16.10
N GLU A 184 0.19 -31.78 -16.06
CA GLU A 184 -0.67 -31.87 -17.25
C GLU A 184 -0.26 -30.86 -18.33
N GLN A 185 0.15 -29.66 -17.94
CA GLN A 185 0.69 -28.66 -18.87
C GLN A 185 2.02 -29.09 -19.48
N LEU A 186 2.94 -29.67 -18.68
CA LEU A 186 4.20 -30.20 -19.18
C LEU A 186 4.00 -31.34 -20.20
N MET A 187 3.12 -32.29 -19.90
CA MET A 187 2.78 -33.37 -20.85
C MET A 187 2.20 -32.84 -22.16
N LYS A 188 1.40 -31.77 -22.13
CA LYS A 188 0.89 -31.11 -23.35
C LYS A 188 2.00 -30.45 -24.15
N ILE A 189 2.98 -29.84 -23.49
CA ILE A 189 4.14 -29.20 -24.14
C ILE A 189 5.04 -30.26 -24.79
N ASP A 190 5.32 -31.36 -24.08
CA ASP A 190 6.18 -32.43 -24.60
C ASP A 190 5.53 -33.17 -25.78
N ALA A 191 4.21 -33.42 -25.71
CA ALA A 191 3.45 -33.97 -26.83
C ALA A 191 3.42 -33.03 -28.06
N GLN A 192 3.47 -31.72 -27.86
CA GLN A 192 3.59 -30.75 -28.95
C GLN A 192 4.99 -30.74 -29.56
N ARG A 193 6.04 -30.84 -28.74
CA ARG A 193 7.44 -30.93 -29.21
C ARG A 193 7.66 -32.19 -30.05
N ALA A 194 7.17 -33.34 -29.61
CA ALA A 194 7.26 -34.59 -30.37
C ALA A 194 6.61 -34.47 -31.76
N LYS A 195 5.43 -33.84 -31.84
CA LYS A 195 4.74 -33.59 -33.12
C LYS A 195 5.51 -32.63 -34.04
N GLN A 196 6.23 -31.65 -33.48
CA GLN A 196 7.10 -30.73 -34.23
C GLN A 196 8.36 -31.42 -34.76
N ASP A 197 8.97 -32.30 -33.98
CA ASP A 197 10.13 -33.09 -34.39
C ASP A 197 9.77 -34.07 -35.53
N ASP A 198 8.57 -34.66 -35.48
CA ASP A 198 8.09 -35.55 -36.54
C ASP A 198 7.78 -34.79 -37.85
N THR A 199 7.21 -33.58 -37.76
CA THR A 199 6.96 -32.73 -38.94
C THR A 199 8.24 -32.18 -39.56
N SER A 200 9.26 -31.84 -38.75
CA SER A 200 10.56 -31.39 -39.25
C SER A 200 11.35 -32.50 -39.94
N LYS A 201 11.34 -33.74 -39.40
CA LYS A 201 11.93 -34.91 -40.06
C LYS A 201 11.23 -35.27 -41.38
N SER A 202 9.91 -35.14 -41.44
CA SER A 202 9.16 -35.37 -42.67
C SER A 202 9.44 -34.30 -43.73
N SER A 203 9.60 -33.03 -43.35
CA SER A 203 9.92 -31.93 -44.27
C SER A 203 11.34 -31.99 -44.81
N ASN A 204 12.33 -32.46 -44.03
CA ASN A 204 13.72 -32.59 -44.48
C ASN A 204 13.91 -33.76 -45.45
N LYS A 205 13.05 -34.79 -45.34
CA LYS A 205 13.06 -35.95 -46.24
C LYS A 205 12.49 -35.63 -47.62
N SER A 206 11.52 -34.71 -47.73
CA SER A 206 10.97 -34.26 -49.02
C SER A 206 11.82 -33.26 -49.78
N THR A 207 12.84 -32.65 -49.16
CA THR A 207 13.82 -31.76 -49.82
C THR A 207 15.07 -32.50 -50.31
N LEU A 208 15.19 -33.80 -50.03
CA LEU A 208 16.31 -34.66 -50.42
C LEU A 208 15.95 -35.67 -51.53
N GLU A 209 14.71 -35.61 -52.05
CA GLU A 209 14.27 -36.27 -53.29
C GLU A 209 14.06 -35.20 -54.38
#